data_AF-A0A011TXI0-F1
#
_entry.id   AF-A0A011TXI0-F1
#
_cell.length_a   1.000
_cell.length_b   1.000
_cell.length_c   1.000
_cell.angle_alpha   90.00
_cell.angle_beta   90.00
_cell.angle_gamma   90.00
#
_symmetry.space_group_name_H-M   'P 1'
#
loop_
_entity.id
_entity.type
_entity.pdbx_description
1 polymer ?
#
loop_
_entity_poly.entity_id
_entity_poly.type
_entity_poly.pdbx_seq_one_letter_code
_entity_poly.pdbx_strand_id
1 'polypeptide(L)'
;MLIEGTVGAQAEATVRRLARVLVERIPPSSALTLAVATTEAHVDTTIQQLFDLSPARRSRLGDFLIERSASAFKQTWSSRHQVLREGFGVAIEPQTVIQNLLLVVDARNAFAHGDGALTEFQTANWSRANELRRDMRRKLHATVVGRIIIITPESLEVAVRMLIAYVVALDAAVAAAVSSVS
;
A
#
# COMPACT_ATOMS: atom_id res chain seq x y z
N MET A 1 -13.70 -2.32 -22.80
CA MET A 1 -14.30 -3.00 -21.63
C MET A 1 -14.10 -2.07 -20.44
N LEU A 2 -15.07 -1.19 -20.22
CA LEU A 2 -15.09 -0.27 -19.07
C LEU A 2 -15.70 -1.05 -17.91
N ILE A 3 -14.89 -1.38 -16.90
CA ILE A 3 -15.42 -1.92 -15.66
C ILE A 3 -16.03 -0.72 -14.95
N GLU A 4 -17.35 -0.55 -15.05
CA GLU A 4 -18.13 0.35 -14.19
C GLU A 4 -18.16 -0.24 -12.76
N GLY A 5 -17.00 -0.28 -12.13
CA GLY A 5 -16.89 -0.48 -10.69
C GLY A 5 -17.09 0.88 -10.05
N THR A 6 -18.15 1.04 -9.26
CA THR A 6 -18.33 2.23 -8.43
C THR A 6 -17.20 2.26 -7.41
N VAL A 7 -16.18 3.09 -7.65
CA VAL A 7 -15.15 3.39 -6.66
C VAL A 7 -15.82 4.09 -5.48
N GLY A 8 -15.66 3.56 -4.28
CA GLY A 8 -16.20 4.15 -3.06
C GLY A 8 -15.69 5.58 -2.86
N ALA A 9 -16.51 6.45 -2.25
CA ALA A 9 -16.18 7.87 -2.08
C ALA A 9 -14.83 8.10 -1.38
N GLN A 10 -14.45 7.21 -0.45
CA GLN A 10 -13.18 7.30 0.25
C GLN A 10 -11.99 6.89 -0.63
N ALA A 11 -12.14 5.85 -1.45
CA ALA A 11 -11.13 5.47 -2.43
C ALA A 11 -10.95 6.58 -3.47
N GLU A 12 -12.03 7.18 -3.96
CA GLU A 12 -11.97 8.33 -4.87
C GLU A 12 -11.24 9.52 -4.23
N ALA A 13 -11.56 9.87 -2.98
CA ALA A 13 -10.88 10.94 -2.26
C ALA A 13 -9.37 10.64 -2.09
N THR A 14 -9.02 9.38 -1.85
CA THR A 14 -7.62 8.93 -1.74
C THR A 14 -6.89 9.06 -3.08
N VAL A 15 -7.51 8.61 -4.17
CA VAL A 15 -6.98 8.75 -5.53
C VAL A 15 -6.74 10.22 -5.89
N ARG A 16 -7.70 11.10 -5.58
CA ARG A 16 -7.55 12.55 -5.79
C ARG A 16 -6.38 13.12 -4.97
N ARG A 17 -6.18 12.68 -3.73
CA ARG A 17 -5.02 13.10 -2.91
C ARG A 17 -3.70 12.61 -3.51
N LEU A 18 -3.64 11.35 -3.92
CA LEU A 18 -2.45 10.79 -4.58
C LEU A 18 -2.12 11.53 -5.87
N ALA A 19 -3.12 11.87 -6.69
CA ALA A 19 -2.92 12.65 -7.91
C ALA A 19 -2.38 14.07 -7.62
N ARG A 20 -2.79 14.70 -6.51
CA ARG A 20 -2.28 16.03 -6.11
C ARG A 20 -0.81 16.03 -5.76
N VAL A 21 -0.28 14.93 -5.22
CA VAL A 21 1.15 14.79 -4.91
C VAL A 21 2.03 15.09 -6.14
N LEU A 22 1.54 14.81 -7.36
CA LEU A 22 2.30 15.05 -8.59
C LEU A 22 2.39 16.52 -9.00
N VAL A 23 1.49 17.38 -8.51
CA VAL A 23 1.49 18.82 -8.86
C VAL A 23 2.05 19.70 -7.75
N GLU A 24 2.27 19.13 -6.56
CA GLU A 24 2.87 19.83 -5.43
C GLU A 24 4.38 20.04 -5.66
N ARG A 25 4.88 21.22 -5.30
CA ARG A 25 6.30 21.58 -5.43
C ARG A 25 7.13 21.03 -4.27
N ILE A 26 7.08 19.72 -4.07
CA ILE A 26 7.84 19.01 -3.04
C ILE A 26 8.90 18.09 -3.66
N PRO A 27 10.03 17.84 -2.98
CA PRO A 27 11.04 16.92 -3.50
C PRO A 27 10.45 15.53 -3.78
N PRO A 28 10.84 14.84 -4.88
CA PRO A 28 10.23 13.55 -5.24
C PRO A 28 10.30 12.47 -4.16
N SER A 29 11.35 12.44 -3.34
CA SER A 29 11.47 11.52 -2.20
C SER A 29 10.46 11.81 -1.08
N SER A 30 10.26 13.09 -0.76
CA SER A 30 9.24 13.53 0.20
C SER A 30 7.83 13.24 -0.33
N ALA A 31 7.61 13.49 -1.63
CA ALA A 31 6.36 13.19 -2.32
C ALA A 31 6.03 11.69 -2.30
N LEU A 32 7.02 10.84 -2.57
CA LEU A 32 6.88 9.38 -2.49
C LEU A 32 6.49 8.93 -1.08
N THR A 33 7.13 9.51 -0.06
CA THR A 33 6.83 9.20 1.34
C THR A 33 5.39 9.58 1.69
N LEU A 34 4.95 10.78 1.29
CA LEU A 34 3.57 11.24 1.49
C LEU A 34 2.56 10.36 0.75
N ALA A 35 2.86 9.96 -0.49
CA ALA A 35 1.99 9.10 -1.29
C ALA A 35 1.79 7.73 -0.62
N VAL A 36 2.87 7.09 -0.15
CA VAL A 36 2.77 5.82 0.57
C VAL A 36 1.98 5.97 1.88
N ALA A 37 2.26 7.02 2.66
CA ALA A 37 1.52 7.28 3.91
C ALA A 37 0.02 7.51 3.65
N THR A 38 -0.33 8.16 2.56
CA THR A 38 -1.72 8.38 2.15
C THR A 38 -2.42 7.05 1.83
N THR A 39 -1.77 6.16 1.08
CA THR A 39 -2.29 4.83 0.79
C THR A 39 -2.41 3.97 2.06
N GLU A 40 -1.42 4.03 2.94
CA GLU A 40 -1.41 3.32 4.22
C GLU A 40 -2.61 3.74 5.10
N ALA A 41 -2.85 5.05 5.22
CA ALA A 41 -3.98 5.58 5.98
C ALA A 41 -5.33 5.14 5.41
N HIS A 42 -5.45 5.04 4.08
CA HIS A 42 -6.65 4.51 3.45
C HIS A 42 -6.89 3.05 3.83
N VAL A 43 -5.88 2.19 3.71
CA VAL A 43 -5.95 0.77 4.09
C VAL A 43 -6.33 0.60 5.56
N ASP A 44 -5.70 1.37 6.45
CA ASP A 44 -6.00 1.31 7.89
C ASP A 44 -7.45 1.69 8.18
N THR A 45 -7.96 2.71 7.50
CA THR A 45 -9.35 3.13 7.64
C THR A 45 -10.31 2.08 7.09
N THR A 46 -10.00 1.47 5.95
CA THR A 46 -10.79 0.38 5.37
C THR A 46 -10.86 -0.83 6.31
N ILE A 47 -9.72 -1.26 6.87
CA ILE A 47 -9.69 -2.36 7.85
C ILE A 47 -10.51 -1.99 9.09
N GLN A 48 -10.42 -0.75 9.57
CA GLN A 48 -11.20 -0.30 10.72
C GLN A 48 -12.71 -0.34 10.45
N GLN A 49 -13.15 0.11 9.27
CA GLN A 49 -14.55 0.04 8.87
C GLN A 49 -15.05 -1.42 8.80
N LEU A 50 -14.23 -2.34 8.28
CA LEU A 50 -14.57 -3.76 8.26
C LEU A 50 -14.70 -4.34 9.67
N PHE A 51 -13.84 -3.95 10.61
CA PHE A 51 -14.01 -4.31 12.02
C PHE A 51 -15.31 -3.75 12.61
N ASP A 52 -15.64 -2.50 12.33
CA ASP A 52 -16.83 -1.84 12.87
C ASP A 52 -18.13 -2.44 12.31
N LEU A 53 -18.10 -2.95 11.08
CA LEU A 53 -19.21 -3.68 10.46
C LEU A 53 -19.29 -5.15 10.89
N SER A 54 -18.24 -5.69 11.53
CA SER A 54 -18.18 -7.11 11.89
C SER A 54 -19.20 -7.46 12.98
N PRO A 55 -20.01 -8.53 12.81
CA PRO A 55 -20.86 -9.05 13.88
C PRO A 55 -20.10 -9.43 15.15
N ALA A 56 -18.80 -9.73 15.05
CA ALA A 56 -17.97 -10.11 16.18
C ALA A 56 -17.90 -9.01 17.26
N ARG A 57 -17.96 -7.73 16.87
CA ARG A 57 -18.03 -6.58 17.81
C ARG A 57 -19.28 -6.58 18.69
N ARG A 58 -20.33 -7.32 18.32
CA ARG A 58 -21.55 -7.42 19.16
C ARG A 58 -21.33 -8.27 20.41
N SER A 59 -20.24 -9.03 20.48
CA SER A 59 -19.88 -9.84 21.64
C SER A 59 -18.70 -9.21 22.40
N ARG A 60 -18.73 -9.23 23.74
CA ARG A 60 -17.62 -8.72 24.57
C ARG A 60 -16.29 -9.41 24.27
N LEU A 61 -16.32 -10.71 23.99
CA LEU A 61 -15.12 -11.46 23.62
C LEU A 61 -14.58 -11.04 22.26
N GLY A 62 -15.45 -10.92 21.25
CA GLY A 62 -15.04 -10.50 19.91
C GLY A 62 -14.52 -9.07 19.90
N ASP A 63 -15.16 -8.15 20.61
CA ASP A 63 -14.70 -6.76 20.75
C ASP A 63 -13.32 -6.69 21.41
N PHE A 64 -13.10 -7.42 22.52
CA PHE A 64 -11.78 -7.53 23.16
C PHE A 64 -10.69 -8.08 22.22
N LEU A 65 -11.01 -9.11 21.42
CA LEU A 65 -10.07 -9.69 20.47
C LEU A 65 -9.74 -8.72 19.32
N ILE A 66 -10.72 -7.96 18.85
CA ILE A 66 -10.53 -6.91 17.84
C ILE A 66 -9.63 -5.81 18.38
N GLU A 67 -9.92 -5.28 19.58
CA GLU A 67 -9.11 -4.22 20.18
C GLU A 67 -7.65 -4.65 20.40
N ARG A 68 -7.45 -5.88 20.87
CA ARG A 68 -6.10 -6.43 21.08
C ARG A 68 -5.33 -6.60 19.77
N SER A 69 -6.01 -6.94 18.68
CA SER A 69 -5.39 -7.14 17.36
C SER A 69 -5.27 -5.86 16.53
N ALA A 70 -6.07 -4.83 16.83
CA ALA A 70 -6.16 -3.60 16.07
C ALA A 70 -4.84 -2.80 16.03
N SER A 71 -4.01 -2.91 17.08
CA SER A 71 -2.70 -2.27 17.10
C SER A 71 -1.63 -3.05 16.34
N ALA A 72 -1.74 -4.38 16.28
CA ALA A 72 -0.75 -5.25 15.66
C ALA A 72 -0.75 -5.15 14.15
N PHE A 73 -1.93 -5.02 13.52
CA PHE A 73 -2.00 -5.02 12.05
C PHE A 73 -1.38 -3.76 11.41
N LYS A 74 -1.34 -2.63 12.14
CA LYS A 74 -0.79 -1.36 11.64
C LYS A 74 0.74 -1.36 11.55
N GLN A 75 1.43 -2.37 12.08
CA GLN A 75 2.89 -2.39 12.14
C GLN A 75 3.53 -2.68 10.77
N THR A 76 2.93 -3.54 9.95
CA THR A 76 3.53 -3.96 8.68
C THR A 76 2.50 -4.11 7.57
N TRP A 77 2.94 -3.98 6.32
CA TRP A 77 2.10 -4.27 5.15
C TRP A 77 1.66 -5.74 5.10
N SER A 78 2.54 -6.66 5.52
CA SER A 78 2.21 -8.08 5.61
C SER A 78 1.03 -8.31 6.56
N SER A 79 1.03 -7.66 7.73
CA SER A 79 -0.04 -7.80 8.71
C SER A 79 -1.36 -7.20 8.20
N ARG A 80 -1.31 -6.06 7.50
CA ARG A 80 -2.50 -5.47 6.85
C ARG A 80 -3.12 -6.41 5.82
N HIS A 81 -2.32 -6.98 4.91
CA HIS A 81 -2.81 -7.94 3.91
C HIS A 81 -3.31 -9.23 4.54
N GLN A 82 -2.66 -9.70 5.61
CA GLN A 82 -3.10 -10.87 6.34
C GLN A 82 -4.49 -10.64 6.94
N VAL A 83 -4.72 -9.51 7.63
CA VAL A 83 -6.04 -9.18 8.20
C VAL A 83 -7.11 -9.07 7.12
N LEU A 84 -6.82 -8.40 6.01
CA LEU A 84 -7.75 -8.29 4.89
C LEU A 84 -8.14 -9.67 4.34
N ARG A 85 -7.15 -10.52 4.05
CA ARG A 85 -7.38 -11.83 3.44
C ARG A 85 -7.98 -12.85 4.41
N GLU A 86 -7.36 -13.04 5.55
CA GLU A 86 -7.72 -14.11 6.50
C GLU A 86 -8.85 -13.68 7.45
N GLY A 87 -8.90 -12.39 7.81
CA GLY A 87 -9.93 -11.86 8.69
C GLY A 87 -11.24 -11.54 7.97
N PHE A 88 -11.16 -11.02 6.73
CA PHE A 88 -12.32 -10.51 6.00
C PHE A 88 -12.55 -11.14 4.62
N GLY A 89 -11.73 -12.11 4.21
CA GLY A 89 -11.85 -12.73 2.89
C GLY A 89 -11.56 -11.79 1.71
N VAL A 90 -10.95 -10.63 1.96
CA VAL A 90 -10.63 -9.63 0.94
C VAL A 90 -9.36 -10.07 0.20
N ALA A 91 -9.54 -10.60 -1.01
CA ALA A 91 -8.45 -10.97 -1.91
C ALA A 91 -8.24 -9.90 -2.98
N ILE A 92 -7.09 -9.21 -2.95
CA ILE A 92 -6.74 -8.18 -3.92
C ILE A 92 -6.07 -8.84 -5.13
N GLU A 93 -6.75 -8.82 -6.27
CA GLU A 93 -6.26 -9.38 -7.53
C GLU A 93 -6.11 -8.29 -8.62
N PRO A 94 -5.15 -8.45 -9.55
CA PRO A 94 -4.14 -9.49 -9.60
C PRO A 94 -3.02 -9.29 -8.56
N GLN A 95 -2.36 -10.39 -8.15
CA GLN A 95 -1.19 -10.36 -7.23
C GLN A 95 -0.09 -9.36 -7.62
N THR A 96 0.05 -9.03 -8.91
CA THR A 96 1.00 -8.03 -9.41
C THR A 96 0.75 -6.63 -8.84
N VAL A 97 -0.49 -6.28 -8.50
CA VAL A 97 -0.84 -4.99 -7.88
C VAL A 97 -0.24 -4.90 -6.47
N ILE A 98 -0.29 -5.98 -5.70
CA ILE A 98 0.34 -6.07 -4.38
C ILE A 98 1.86 -5.97 -4.51
N GLN A 99 2.46 -6.69 -5.48
CA GLN A 99 3.91 -6.63 -5.70
C GLN A 99 4.39 -5.21 -6.05
N ASN A 100 3.63 -4.49 -6.88
CA ASN A 100 3.94 -3.11 -7.24
C ASN A 100 3.85 -2.18 -6.01
N LEU A 101 2.82 -2.32 -5.18
CA LEU A 101 2.73 -1.59 -3.91
C LEU A 101 3.97 -1.86 -3.04
N LEU A 102 4.34 -3.13 -2.84
CA LEU A 102 5.47 -3.49 -1.98
C LEU A 102 6.79 -2.93 -2.51
N LEU A 103 6.99 -2.88 -3.83
CA LEU A 103 8.14 -2.23 -4.43
C LEU A 103 8.21 -0.72 -4.11
N VAL A 104 7.07 -0.02 -4.16
CA VAL A 104 6.98 1.41 -3.82
C VAL A 104 7.24 1.63 -2.33
N VAL A 105 6.73 0.74 -1.47
CA VAL A 105 7.01 0.75 -0.03
C VAL A 105 8.49 0.52 0.25
N ASP A 106 9.14 -0.41 -0.45
CA ASP A 106 10.58 -0.64 -0.32
C ASP A 106 11.40 0.60 -0.69
N ALA A 107 11.01 1.32 -1.74
CA ALA A 107 11.62 2.59 -2.10
C ALA A 107 11.42 3.64 -1.00
N ARG A 108 10.18 3.79 -0.46
CA ARG A 108 9.91 4.70 0.66
C ARG A 108 10.72 4.36 1.91
N ASN A 109 10.89 3.08 2.23
CA ASN A 109 11.64 2.63 3.41
C ASN A 109 13.12 3.00 3.32
N ALA A 110 13.70 2.97 2.12
CA ALA A 110 15.06 3.45 1.91
C ALA A 110 15.19 4.96 2.19
N PHE A 111 14.20 5.78 1.82
CA PHE A 111 14.22 7.21 2.18
C PHE A 111 13.94 7.47 3.65
N ALA A 112 13.02 6.72 4.25
CA ALA A 112 12.62 6.92 5.65
C ALA A 112 13.65 6.41 6.67
N HIS A 113 14.42 5.37 6.33
CA HIS A 113 15.28 4.66 7.28
C HIS A 113 16.74 4.48 6.82
N GLY A 114 17.02 4.71 5.53
CA GLY A 114 18.35 4.52 4.96
C GLY A 114 18.94 5.80 4.37
N ASP A 115 18.36 6.98 4.66
CA ASP A 115 18.76 8.27 4.10
C ASP A 115 18.85 8.27 2.57
N GLY A 116 17.91 7.58 1.92
CA GLY A 116 17.87 7.40 0.47
C GLY A 116 18.72 6.25 -0.06
N ALA A 117 19.36 5.48 0.83
CA ALA A 117 20.06 4.25 0.49
C ALA A 117 19.25 3.00 0.89
N LEU A 118 19.48 1.90 0.18
CA LEU A 118 18.96 0.59 0.55
C LEU A 118 19.40 0.25 1.97
N THR A 119 18.42 -0.07 2.80
CA THR A 119 18.61 -0.43 4.21
C THR A 119 19.42 -1.72 4.35
N GLU A 120 20.03 -1.93 5.51
CA GLU A 120 20.76 -3.18 5.79
C GLU A 120 19.88 -4.41 5.59
N PHE A 121 18.63 -4.33 6.06
CA PHE A 121 17.62 -5.37 5.88
C PHE A 121 17.38 -5.70 4.40
N GLN A 122 17.28 -4.68 3.54
CA GLN A 122 17.12 -4.87 2.09
C GLN A 122 18.36 -5.45 1.41
N THR A 123 19.55 -5.19 1.97
CA THR A 123 20.83 -5.69 1.43
C THR A 123 21.32 -7.00 2.03
N ALA A 124 20.67 -7.51 3.08
CA ALA A 124 21.12 -8.69 3.83
C ALA A 124 21.17 -9.97 2.99
N ASN A 125 20.31 -10.09 1.97
CA ASN A 125 20.34 -11.18 1.00
C ASN A 125 20.68 -10.63 -0.38
N TRP A 126 21.84 -11.02 -0.92
CA TRP A 126 22.33 -10.50 -2.19
C TRP A 126 21.41 -10.76 -3.38
N SER A 127 20.80 -11.95 -3.45
CA SER A 127 19.86 -12.30 -4.54
C SER A 127 18.63 -11.38 -4.49
N ARG A 128 18.05 -11.21 -3.30
CA ARG A 128 16.90 -10.32 -3.08
C ARG A 128 17.25 -8.85 -3.34
N ALA A 129 18.43 -8.41 -2.94
CA ALA A 129 18.91 -7.05 -3.18
C ALA A 129 19.11 -6.76 -4.68
N ASN A 130 19.62 -7.74 -5.43
CA ASN A 130 19.79 -7.62 -6.88
C ASN A 130 18.44 -7.61 -7.62
N GLU A 131 17.50 -8.45 -7.19
CA GLU A 131 16.12 -8.42 -7.69
C GLU A 131 15.44 -7.09 -7.40
N LEU A 132 15.54 -6.58 -6.17
CA LEU A 132 14.98 -5.28 -5.79
C LEU A 132 15.53 -4.15 -6.65
N ARG A 133 16.85 -4.12 -6.86
CA ARG A 133 17.50 -3.14 -7.77
C ARG A 133 16.97 -3.23 -9.20
N ARG A 134 16.85 -4.45 -9.72
CA ARG A 134 16.32 -4.71 -11.07
C ARG A 134 14.88 -4.22 -11.19
N ASP A 135 14.06 -4.51 -10.20
CA ASP A 135 12.64 -4.16 -10.19
C ASP A 135 12.43 -2.65 -9.99
N MET A 136 13.21 -2.00 -9.12
CA MET A 136 13.22 -0.54 -9.00
C MET A 136 13.56 0.14 -10.33
N ARG A 137 14.55 -0.38 -11.06
CA ARG A 137 14.91 0.16 -12.37
C ARG A 137 13.84 -0.10 -13.43
N ARG A 138 13.34 -1.32 -13.53
CA ARG A 138 12.43 -1.74 -14.61
C ARG A 138 11.00 -1.27 -14.41
N LYS A 139 10.49 -1.35 -13.19
CA LYS A 139 9.09 -1.09 -12.87
C LYS A 139 8.88 0.31 -12.32
N LEU A 140 9.75 0.78 -11.42
CA LEU A 140 9.62 2.10 -10.78
C LEU A 140 10.37 3.22 -11.54
N HIS A 141 11.16 2.86 -12.56
CA HIS A 141 12.04 3.78 -13.28
C HIS A 141 13.01 4.54 -12.36
N ALA A 142 13.36 3.96 -11.22
CA ALA A 142 14.31 4.52 -10.28
C ALA A 142 15.73 4.08 -10.64
N THR A 143 16.71 4.95 -10.45
CA THR A 143 18.11 4.59 -10.64
C THR A 143 18.71 4.18 -9.29
N VAL A 144 19.46 3.07 -9.26
CA VAL A 144 20.18 2.63 -8.06
C VAL A 144 21.68 2.63 -8.33
N VAL A 145 22.43 3.51 -7.66
CA VAL A 145 23.89 3.65 -7.78
C VAL A 145 24.53 3.25 -6.46
N GLY A 146 25.28 2.14 -6.45
CA GLY A 146 25.66 1.53 -5.19
C GLY A 146 24.41 1.27 -4.37
N ARG A 147 24.36 1.70 -3.10
CA ARG A 147 23.17 1.56 -2.27
C ARG A 147 22.16 2.70 -2.46
N ILE A 148 22.52 3.80 -3.11
CA ILE A 148 21.70 5.01 -3.19
C ILE A 148 20.62 4.86 -4.25
N ILE A 149 19.38 5.21 -3.90
CA ILE A 149 18.24 5.26 -4.80
C ILE A 149 17.99 6.71 -5.21
N ILE A 150 17.86 6.93 -6.51
CA ILE A 150 17.53 8.21 -7.10
C ILE A 150 16.11 8.10 -7.67
N ILE A 151 15.19 8.87 -7.09
CA ILE A 151 13.81 9.02 -7.56
C ILE A 151 13.72 10.33 -8.34
N THR A 152 13.31 10.22 -9.60
CA THR A 152 13.01 11.38 -10.45
C THR A 152 11.51 11.67 -10.43
N PRO A 153 11.06 12.81 -10.99
CA PRO A 153 9.62 13.07 -11.18
C PRO A 153 8.91 11.93 -11.93
N GLU A 154 9.55 11.34 -12.94
CA GLU A 154 8.99 10.22 -13.70
C GLU A 154 8.84 8.96 -12.83
N SER A 155 9.81 8.68 -11.96
CA SER A 155 9.71 7.56 -11.00
C SER A 155 8.52 7.78 -10.05
N LEU A 156 8.31 9.02 -9.59
CA LEU A 156 7.20 9.39 -8.73
C LEU A 156 5.84 9.22 -9.43
N GLU A 157 5.71 9.63 -10.69
CA GLU A 157 4.49 9.41 -11.48
C GLU A 157 4.16 7.92 -11.62
N VAL A 158 5.17 7.07 -11.81
CA VAL A 158 4.98 5.62 -11.85
C VAL A 158 4.55 5.10 -10.48
N ALA A 159 5.19 5.53 -9.39
CA ALA A 159 4.82 5.16 -8.02
C ALA A 159 3.36 5.51 -7.72
N VAL A 160 2.95 6.75 -7.99
CA VAL A 160 1.58 7.23 -7.74
C VAL A 160 0.56 6.43 -8.54
N ARG A 161 0.85 6.09 -9.81
CA ARG A 161 -0.03 5.21 -10.60
C ARG A 161 -0.17 3.81 -10.00
N MET A 162 0.93 3.22 -9.53
CA MET A 162 0.89 1.92 -8.85
C MET A 162 0.06 1.96 -7.56
N LEU A 163 0.20 3.03 -6.76
CA LEU A 163 -0.57 3.23 -5.54
C LEU A 163 -2.07 3.45 -5.83
N ILE A 164 -2.41 4.25 -6.86
CA ILE A 164 -3.79 4.43 -7.31
C ILE A 164 -4.40 3.09 -7.75
N ALA A 165 -3.66 2.31 -8.55
CA ALA A 165 -4.13 0.99 -8.99
C ALA A 165 -4.39 0.06 -7.79
N TYR A 166 -3.54 0.11 -6.76
CA TYR A 166 -3.75 -0.64 -5.53
C TYR A 166 -4.99 -0.18 -4.77
N VAL A 167 -5.21 1.13 -4.60
CA VAL A 167 -6.41 1.68 -3.92
C VAL A 167 -7.68 1.22 -4.63
N VAL A 168 -7.72 1.31 -5.95
CA VAL A 168 -8.89 0.87 -6.75
C VAL A 168 -9.11 -0.64 -6.64
N ALA A 169 -8.04 -1.44 -6.70
CA ALA A 169 -8.16 -2.90 -6.58
C ALA A 169 -8.62 -3.33 -5.18
N LEU A 170 -8.14 -2.66 -4.13
CA LEU A 170 -8.59 -2.89 -2.76
C LEU A 170 -10.08 -2.59 -2.61
N ASP A 171 -10.52 -1.43 -3.10
CA ASP A 171 -11.92 -1.00 -2.99
C ASP A 171 -12.86 -1.98 -3.72
N ALA A 172 -12.48 -2.41 -4.93
CA ALA A 172 -13.21 -3.44 -5.67
C ALA A 172 -13.27 -4.78 -4.92
N ALA A 173 -12.15 -5.22 -4.32
CA ALA A 173 -12.09 -6.46 -3.56
C ALA A 173 -12.94 -6.41 -2.28
N VAL A 174 -12.98 -5.26 -1.60
CA VAL A 174 -13.83 -5.03 -0.42
C VAL A 174 -15.30 -5.05 -0.81
N ALA A 175 -15.69 -4.36 -1.89
CA ALA A 175 -17.07 -4.37 -2.37
C ALA A 175 -17.54 -5.79 -2.72
N ALA A 176 -16.69 -6.59 -3.37
CA ALA A 176 -16.97 -7.99 -3.69
C ALA A 176 -17.12 -8.85 -2.43
N ALA A 177 -16.22 -8.70 -1.46
CA ALA A 177 -16.26 -9.46 -0.20
C ALA A 177 -17.52 -9.15 0.61
N VAL A 178 -17.88 -7.88 0.78
CA VAL A 178 -19.08 -7.46 1.53
C VAL A 178 -20.37 -7.95 0.85
N SER A 179 -20.42 -7.92 -0.48
CA SER A 179 -21.58 -8.41 -1.25
C SER A 179 -21.78 -9.93 -1.13
N SER A 180 -20.72 -10.69 -0.86
CA SER A 180 -20.80 -12.15 -0.71
C SER A 180 -21.33 -12.63 0.65
N VAL A 181 -21.39 -11.72 1.63
CA VAL A 181 -21.81 -11.99 3.02
C VAL A 181 -23.25 -11.51 3.29
N SER A 182 -23.81 -10.68 2.40
CA SER A 182 -25.18 -10.15 2.47
C SER A 182 -26.16 -11.07 1.75
#